data_AF-A0A1B2Z9Q4-F1
#
_entry.id   AF-A0A1B2Z9Q4-F1
#
_cell.length_a   1.000
_cell.length_b   1.000
_cell.length_c   1.000
_cell.angle_alpha   90.00
_cell.angle_beta   90.00
_cell.angle_gamma   90.00
#
_symmetry.space_group_name_H-M   'P 1'
#
loop_
_entity.id
_entity.type
_entity.pdbx_description
1 polymer ?
#
loop_
_entity_poly.entity_id
_entity_poly.type
_entity_poly.pdbx_seq_one_letter_code
_entity_poly.pdbx_strand_id
1 'polypeptide(L)'
;MLSLPTYAQKQFAFQVECVSVENSGSVTIKIWNTKKGKRYSQQQARKNAVHAILYSGVPGNNGCVTQKPLLSTPKSIEEFKKIENDFFSKNGLWSKYTREAFLSTTIPQQIGNKKWKIYQVSVSKDLLRKYLEEQKINKSLNSGF
;
A
#
# COMPACT_ATOMS: atom_id res chain seq x y z
N MET A 1 -2.04 -22.38 14.76
CA MET A 1 -1.82 -20.95 14.44
C MET A 1 -2.60 -20.62 13.18
N LEU A 2 -3.76 -19.96 13.32
CA LEU A 2 -4.58 -19.55 12.18
C LEU A 2 -3.89 -18.38 11.47
N SER A 3 -3.26 -18.66 10.34
CA SER A 3 -2.80 -17.62 9.41
C SER A 3 -4.02 -16.83 8.96
N LEU A 4 -4.05 -15.53 9.31
CA LEU A 4 -5.06 -14.61 8.81
C LEU A 4 -5.08 -14.72 7.28
N PRO A 5 -6.25 -14.98 6.66
CA PRO A 5 -6.28 -15.42 5.29
C PRO A 5 -5.77 -14.30 4.39
N THR A 6 -4.91 -14.69 3.47
CA THR A 6 -4.40 -14.03 2.26
C THR A 6 -5.50 -13.51 1.30
N TYR A 7 -6.72 -13.29 1.80
CA TYR A 7 -7.91 -12.97 1.01
C TYR A 7 -7.84 -11.57 0.40
N ALA A 8 -7.27 -10.59 1.10
CA ALA A 8 -7.16 -9.21 0.62
C ALA A 8 -6.21 -9.06 -0.59
N GLN A 9 -5.24 -9.97 -0.76
CA GLN A 9 -4.31 -9.94 -1.90
C GLN A 9 -4.89 -10.58 -3.17
N LYS A 10 -5.97 -11.37 -3.07
CA LYS A 10 -6.58 -12.03 -4.24
C LYS A 10 -7.45 -11.07 -5.06
N GLN A 11 -7.83 -9.91 -4.51
CA GLN A 11 -8.71 -8.94 -5.16
C GLN A 11 -7.98 -8.02 -6.14
N PHE A 12 -6.69 -7.76 -5.93
CA PHE A 12 -5.91 -6.85 -6.77
C PHE A 12 -4.89 -7.61 -7.62
N ALA A 13 -4.62 -7.11 -8.82
CA ALA A 13 -3.62 -7.70 -9.72
C ALA A 13 -2.17 -7.49 -9.24
N PHE A 14 -1.96 -6.80 -8.12
CA PHE A 14 -0.65 -6.61 -7.50
C PHE A 14 -0.50 -7.46 -6.25
N GLN A 15 0.74 -7.76 -5.90
CA GLN A 15 1.13 -8.45 -4.68
C GLN A 15 2.16 -7.58 -3.96
N VAL A 16 2.19 -7.69 -2.64
CA VAL A 16 3.07 -6.90 -1.78
C VAL A 16 3.80 -7.78 -0.78
N GLU A 17 5.02 -7.39 -0.46
CA GLU A 17 5.86 -8.01 0.57
C GLU A 17 6.49 -6.89 1.39
N CYS A 18 6.44 -7.01 2.72
CA CYS A 18 7.03 -6.00 3.57
C CYS A 18 8.56 -6.12 3.55
N VAL A 19 9.22 -4.95 3.53
CA VAL A 19 10.67 -4.83 3.68
C VAL A 19 11.00 -4.26 5.05
N SER A 20 10.36 -3.15 5.43
CA SER A 20 10.58 -2.52 6.73
C SER A 20 9.40 -1.66 7.14
N VAL A 21 9.31 -1.42 8.45
CA VAL A 21 8.43 -0.42 9.07
C VAL A 21 9.31 0.49 9.91
N GLU A 22 9.29 1.78 9.61
CA GLU A 22 10.09 2.78 10.32
C GLU A 22 9.33 3.38 11.50
N ASN A 23 10.07 3.86 12.51
CA ASN A 23 9.50 4.63 13.62
C ASN A 23 8.78 5.91 13.16
N SER A 24 9.10 6.40 11.96
CA SER A 24 8.42 7.52 11.28
C SER A 24 6.98 7.19 10.82
N GLY A 25 6.58 5.93 10.95
CA GLY A 25 5.32 5.41 10.42
C GLY A 25 5.33 5.23 8.91
N SER A 26 6.51 5.23 8.28
CA SER A 26 6.66 4.84 6.87
C SER A 26 6.76 3.32 6.74
N VAL A 27 6.13 2.77 5.71
CA VAL A 27 6.15 1.34 5.39
C VAL A 27 6.81 1.17 4.02
N THR A 28 7.89 0.39 3.98
CA THR A 28 8.60 0.06 2.75
C THR A 28 8.19 -1.33 2.31
N ILE A 29 7.73 -1.44 1.06
CA ILE A 29 7.25 -2.69 0.49
C ILE A 29 7.90 -2.99 -0.85
N LYS A 30 8.10 -4.27 -1.15
CA LYS A 30 8.23 -4.74 -2.54
C LYS A 30 6.84 -4.92 -3.12
N ILE A 31 6.66 -4.48 -4.36
CA ILE A 31 5.40 -4.59 -5.08
C ILE A 31 5.63 -4.99 -6.53
N TRP A 32 4.82 -5.92 -7.01
CA TRP A 32 4.79 -6.37 -8.40
C TRP A 32 3.36 -6.60 -8.84
N ASN A 33 3.11 -6.58 -10.16
CA ASN A 33 1.80 -6.79 -10.72
C ASN A 33 1.79 -8.03 -11.62
N THR A 34 0.97 -9.02 -11.27
CA THR A 34 0.92 -10.34 -11.91
C THR A 34 0.37 -10.29 -13.33
N LYS A 35 -0.47 -9.31 -13.64
CA LYS A 35 -1.03 -9.08 -14.99
C LYS A 35 -0.11 -8.23 -15.88
N LYS A 36 0.65 -7.29 -15.29
CA LYS A 36 1.52 -6.37 -16.06
C LYS A 36 2.94 -6.90 -16.24
N GLY A 37 3.48 -7.66 -15.27
CA GLY A 37 4.83 -8.24 -15.33
C GLY A 37 5.90 -7.21 -15.72
N LYS A 38 6.56 -7.41 -16.87
CA LYS A 38 7.60 -6.51 -17.41
C LYS A 38 7.11 -5.10 -17.77
N ARG A 39 5.82 -4.95 -18.08
CA ARG A 39 5.19 -3.66 -18.43
C ARG A 39 4.78 -2.86 -17.18
N TYR A 40 5.08 -3.34 -15.98
CA TYR A 40 4.78 -2.64 -14.76
C TYR A 40 5.69 -1.42 -14.61
N SER A 41 5.10 -0.21 -14.59
CA SER A 41 5.82 1.04 -14.48
C SER A 41 6.00 1.46 -13.02
N GLN A 42 7.04 2.25 -12.75
CA GLN A 42 7.33 2.82 -11.43
C GLN A 42 6.16 3.68 -10.92
N GLN A 43 5.53 4.46 -11.79
CA GLN A 43 4.36 5.27 -11.43
C GLN A 43 3.18 4.39 -10.99
N GLN A 44 2.90 3.30 -11.71
CA GLN A 44 1.85 2.37 -11.31
C GLN A 44 2.22 1.66 -10.00
N ALA A 45 3.49 1.34 -9.80
CA ALA A 45 3.97 0.78 -8.54
C ALA A 45 3.72 1.69 -7.34
N ARG A 46 4.02 2.98 -7.48
CA ARG A 46 3.74 3.98 -6.44
C ARG A 46 2.25 4.09 -6.14
N LYS A 47 1.39 4.20 -7.16
CA LYS A 47 -0.07 4.24 -6.98
C LYS A 47 -0.59 2.98 -6.29
N ASN A 48 -0.16 1.80 -6.76
CA ASN A 48 -0.58 0.53 -6.18
C ASN A 48 -0.06 0.34 -4.74
N ALA A 49 1.12 0.88 -4.40
CA ALA A 49 1.63 0.83 -3.03
C ALA A 49 0.76 1.65 -2.07
N VAL A 50 0.38 2.87 -2.46
CA VAL A 50 -0.58 3.70 -1.69
C VAL A 50 -1.92 3.00 -1.59
N HIS A 51 -2.42 2.43 -2.70
CA HIS A 51 -3.65 1.64 -2.71
C HIS A 51 -3.58 0.43 -1.76
N ALA A 52 -2.44 -0.28 -1.70
CA ALA A 52 -2.27 -1.40 -0.79
C ALA A 52 -2.41 -0.95 0.67
N ILE A 53 -1.76 0.16 1.05
CA ILE A 53 -1.87 0.72 2.40
C ILE A 53 -3.31 1.17 2.72
N LEU A 54 -4.05 1.70 1.75
CA LEU A 54 -5.43 2.13 1.94
C LEU A 54 -6.39 0.96 2.10
N TYR A 55 -6.39 -0.01 1.17
CA TYR A 55 -7.47 -1.00 1.06
C TYR A 55 -7.09 -2.40 1.55
N SER A 56 -5.92 -2.92 1.18
CA SER A 56 -5.56 -4.32 1.48
C SER A 56 -4.78 -4.48 2.78
N GLY A 57 -4.08 -3.43 3.20
CA GLY A 57 -2.97 -3.54 4.13
C GLY A 57 -1.75 -4.24 3.52
N VAL A 58 -0.75 -4.49 4.36
CA VAL A 58 0.45 -5.26 4.04
C VAL A 58 0.56 -6.40 5.04
N PRO A 59 0.55 -7.67 4.58
CA PRO A 59 0.76 -8.82 5.47
C PRO A 59 2.09 -8.73 6.21
N GLY A 60 2.12 -9.16 7.46
CA GLY A 60 3.36 -9.28 8.22
C GLY A 60 4.20 -10.44 7.70
N ASN A 61 5.41 -10.15 7.23
CA ASN A 61 6.43 -11.11 6.84
C ASN A 61 7.82 -10.48 6.97
N ASN A 62 8.87 -11.31 6.92
CA ASN A 62 10.27 -10.85 6.97
C ASN A 62 10.59 -9.92 8.15
N GLY A 63 10.05 -10.19 9.33
CA GLY A 63 10.25 -9.36 10.53
C GLY A 63 9.32 -8.14 10.64
N CYS A 64 8.48 -7.85 9.62
CA CYS A 64 7.44 -6.84 9.74
C CYS A 64 6.20 -7.37 10.47
N VAL A 65 5.65 -6.54 11.35
CA VAL A 65 4.28 -6.72 11.84
C VAL A 65 3.26 -6.38 10.76
N THR A 66 2.13 -7.09 10.75
CA THR A 66 1.04 -6.85 9.81
C THR A 66 0.56 -5.40 9.87
N GLN A 67 0.53 -4.75 8.71
CA GLN A 67 0.02 -3.39 8.55
C GLN A 67 -1.43 -3.45 8.09
N LYS A 68 -2.37 -3.22 9.02
CA LYS A 68 -3.79 -3.11 8.69
C LYS A 68 -4.06 -1.99 7.67
N PRO A 69 -5.06 -2.16 6.79
CA PRO A 69 -5.50 -1.11 5.87
C PRO A 69 -5.96 0.13 6.63
N LEU A 70 -5.78 1.31 6.05
CA LEU A 70 -6.29 2.56 6.61
C LEU A 70 -7.80 2.72 6.41
N LEU A 71 -8.37 2.14 5.35
CA LEU A 71 -9.81 2.10 5.09
C LEU A 71 -10.35 0.75 5.56
N SER A 72 -10.65 0.62 6.84
CA SER A 72 -11.03 -0.64 7.48
C SER A 72 -12.54 -0.84 7.66
N THR A 73 -13.37 0.14 7.28
CA THR A 73 -14.84 0.07 7.41
C THR A 73 -15.53 0.33 6.07
N PRO A 74 -16.72 -0.24 5.82
CA PRO A 74 -17.50 0.04 4.60
C PRO A 74 -17.70 1.54 4.38
N LYS A 75 -18.05 2.28 5.44
CA LYS A 75 -18.20 3.73 5.41
C LYS A 75 -16.92 4.46 4.97
N SER A 76 -15.77 4.14 5.57
CA SER A 76 -14.50 4.77 5.17
C SER A 76 -14.14 4.50 3.70
N ILE A 77 -14.46 3.30 3.22
CA ILE A 77 -14.25 2.91 1.82
C ILE A 77 -15.17 3.71 0.90
N GLU A 78 -16.45 3.82 1.23
CA GLU A 78 -17.44 4.59 0.46
C GLU A 78 -17.10 6.08 0.41
N GLU A 79 -16.70 6.68 1.53
CA GLU A 79 -16.30 8.09 1.58
C GLU A 79 -15.03 8.35 0.75
N PHE A 80 -14.00 7.49 0.87
CA PHE A 80 -12.79 7.66 0.07
C PHE A 80 -13.06 7.43 -1.43
N LYS A 81 -13.95 6.51 -1.79
CA LYS A 81 -14.36 6.29 -3.20
C LYS A 81 -14.92 7.54 -3.87
N LYS A 82 -15.50 8.48 -3.12
CA LYS A 82 -15.98 9.76 -3.67
C LYS A 82 -14.85 10.66 -4.15
N ILE A 83 -13.64 10.51 -3.60
CA ILE A 83 -12.47 11.33 -3.92
C ILE A 83 -11.33 10.54 -4.58
N GLU A 84 -11.44 9.22 -4.70
CA GLU A 84 -10.34 8.34 -5.09
C GLU A 84 -9.78 8.66 -6.49
N ASN A 85 -10.66 9.05 -7.43
CA ASN A 85 -10.27 9.37 -8.80
C ASN A 85 -9.36 10.60 -8.86
N ASP A 86 -9.72 11.65 -8.13
CA ASP A 86 -8.92 12.88 -8.04
C ASP A 86 -7.64 12.64 -7.25
N PHE A 87 -7.75 11.90 -6.14
CA PHE A 87 -6.61 11.52 -5.30
C PHE A 87 -5.56 10.74 -6.09
N PHE A 88 -5.96 9.80 -6.95
CA PHE A 88 -5.08 8.96 -7.78
C PHE A 88 -4.87 9.49 -9.21
N SER A 89 -5.33 10.70 -9.53
CA SER A 89 -5.14 11.33 -10.85
C SER A 89 -3.65 11.54 -11.18
N LYS A 90 -3.31 11.95 -12.41
CA LYS A 90 -1.90 12.13 -12.83
C LYS A 90 -1.12 13.06 -11.89
N ASN A 91 -1.76 14.14 -11.43
CA ASN A 91 -1.22 15.13 -10.50
C ASN A 91 -1.90 15.07 -9.12
N GLY A 92 -2.55 13.94 -8.82
CA GLY A 92 -3.28 13.74 -7.57
C GLY A 92 -2.36 13.65 -6.35
N LEU A 93 -2.98 13.74 -5.17
CA LEU A 93 -2.27 13.80 -3.90
C LEU A 93 -1.50 12.51 -3.57
N TRP A 94 -1.80 11.37 -4.21
CA TRP A 94 -1.12 10.09 -3.99
C TRP A 94 0.42 10.21 -4.00
N SER A 95 0.99 11.08 -4.84
CA SER A 95 2.43 11.19 -5.02
C SER A 95 3.13 11.74 -3.78
N LYS A 96 2.45 12.56 -2.97
CA LYS A 96 2.96 13.17 -1.74
C LYS A 96 3.25 12.15 -0.63
N TYR A 97 2.63 10.97 -0.72
CA TYR A 97 2.75 9.92 0.31
C TYR A 97 3.77 8.84 -0.04
N THR A 98 4.48 8.96 -1.17
CA THR A 98 5.54 8.03 -1.57
C THR A 98 6.88 8.75 -1.59
N ARG A 99 7.91 8.21 -0.92
CA ARG A 99 9.25 8.82 -0.86
C ARG A 99 10.22 8.19 -1.85
N GLU A 100 10.39 6.87 -1.75
CA GLU A 100 11.29 6.11 -2.61
C GLU A 100 10.48 5.20 -3.53
N ALA A 101 10.96 5.04 -4.76
CA ALA A 101 10.48 4.02 -5.67
C ALA A 101 11.63 3.64 -6.61
N PHE A 102 12.13 2.41 -6.54
CA PHE A 102 13.18 1.95 -7.45
C PHE A 102 12.97 0.48 -7.80
N LEU A 103 13.58 0.03 -8.90
CA LEU A 103 13.53 -1.37 -9.28
C LEU A 103 14.31 -2.20 -8.24
N SER A 104 13.63 -3.17 -7.64
CA SER A 104 14.25 -4.10 -6.70
C SER A 104 15.15 -5.07 -7.45
N THR A 105 16.39 -5.24 -6.99
CA THR A 105 17.31 -6.26 -7.49
C THR A 105 17.02 -7.64 -6.88
N THR A 106 16.37 -7.68 -5.71
CA THR A 106 15.95 -8.92 -5.06
C THR A 106 14.57 -9.35 -5.55
N ILE A 107 14.45 -10.61 -5.95
CA ILE A 107 13.20 -11.22 -6.42
C ILE A 107 12.50 -11.89 -5.22
N PRO A 108 11.25 -11.51 -4.89
CA PRO A 108 10.39 -12.26 -3.98
C PRO A 108 10.35 -13.75 -4.31
N GLN A 109 10.48 -14.62 -3.31
CA GLN A 109 10.46 -16.08 -3.50
C GLN A 109 9.23 -16.56 -4.30
N GLN A 110 8.09 -15.89 -4.08
CA GLN A 110 6.80 -16.17 -4.72
C GLN A 110 6.80 -15.96 -6.24
N ILE A 111 7.73 -15.16 -6.77
CA ILE A 111 7.84 -14.89 -8.20
C ILE A 111 8.64 -15.99 -8.92
N GLY A 112 9.56 -16.65 -8.20
CA GLY A 112 10.48 -17.64 -8.77
C GLY A 112 11.34 -17.06 -9.88
N ASN A 113 11.35 -17.72 -11.03
CA ASN A 113 12.15 -17.41 -12.22
C ASN A 113 11.47 -16.44 -13.21
N LYS A 114 10.33 -15.85 -12.85
CA LYS A 114 9.64 -14.88 -13.72
C LYS A 114 10.41 -13.56 -13.78
N LYS A 115 10.68 -13.08 -14.99
CA LYS A 115 11.34 -11.80 -15.26
C LYS A 115 10.39 -10.61 -15.09
N TRP A 116 9.75 -10.46 -13.94
CA TRP A 116 8.82 -9.35 -13.67
C TRP A 116 9.54 -8.14 -13.10
N LYS A 117 9.03 -6.93 -13.38
CA LYS A 117 9.50 -5.73 -12.70
C LYS A 117 8.92 -5.70 -11.30
N ILE A 118 9.80 -5.67 -10.31
CA ILE A 118 9.47 -5.50 -8.90
C ILE A 118 9.99 -4.13 -8.50
N TYR A 119 9.17 -3.36 -7.79
CA TYR A 119 9.61 -2.08 -7.24
C TYR A 119 9.61 -2.16 -5.73
N GLN A 120 10.62 -1.56 -5.11
CA GLN A 120 10.58 -1.22 -3.70
C GLN A 120 10.01 0.20 -3.58
N VAL A 121 8.97 0.37 -2.79
CA VAL A 121 8.28 1.66 -2.59
C VAL A 121 8.09 1.94 -1.10
N SER A 122 8.50 3.12 -0.67
CA SER A 122 8.30 3.60 0.71
C SER A 122 7.10 4.54 0.77
N VAL A 123 6.10 4.17 1.58
CA VAL A 123 4.84 4.92 1.73
C VAL A 123 4.76 5.47 3.15
N SER A 124 4.58 6.79 3.30
CA SER A 124 4.35 7.42 4.60
C SER A 124 2.90 7.19 5.06
N LYS A 125 2.67 6.06 5.73
CA LYS A 125 1.35 5.64 6.22
C LYS A 125 0.77 6.65 7.23
N ASP A 126 1.62 7.27 8.05
CA ASP A 126 1.18 8.26 9.04
C ASP A 126 0.64 9.55 8.39
N LEU A 127 1.33 10.08 7.38
CA LEU A 127 0.83 11.24 6.63
C LEU A 127 -0.48 10.92 5.90
N LEU A 128 -0.58 9.70 5.36
CA LEU A 128 -1.80 9.25 4.69
C LEU A 128 -2.96 9.08 5.68
N ARG A 129 -2.69 8.58 6.89
CA ARG A 129 -3.69 8.51 7.97
C ARG A 129 -4.19 9.90 8.35
N LYS A 130 -3.27 10.85 8.59
CA LYS A 130 -3.61 12.25 8.93
C LYS A 130 -4.52 12.88 7.86
N TYR A 131 -4.19 12.68 6.58
CA TYR A 131 -5.05 13.14 5.48
C TYR A 131 -6.47 12.56 5.55
N LEU A 132 -6.63 11.26 5.80
CA LEU A 132 -7.96 10.65 5.92
C LEU A 132 -8.75 11.19 7.12
N GLU A 133 -8.07 11.54 8.22
CA GLU A 133 -8.69 12.19 9.38
C GLU A 133 -9.13 13.63 9.04
N GLU A 134 -8.29 14.41 8.35
CA GLU A 134 -8.61 15.77 7.88
C GLU A 134 -9.81 15.77 6.92
N GLN A 135 -9.91 14.77 6.04
CA GLN A 135 -11.06 14.58 5.14
C GLN A 135 -12.29 14.01 5.86
N LYS A 136 -12.25 13.78 7.18
CA LYS A 136 -13.33 13.18 7.99
C LYS A 136 -13.75 11.78 7.51
N ILE A 137 -12.86 11.06 6.83
CA ILE A 137 -13.08 9.69 6.35
C ILE A 137 -12.90 8.69 7.49
N ASN A 138 -11.89 8.93 8.34
CA ASN A 138 -11.63 8.17 9.55
C ASN A 138 -11.82 9.04 10.80
N LYS A 139 -12.21 8.42 11.92
CA LYS A 139 -12.20 9.10 13.21
C LYS A 139 -10.75 9.33 13.65
N SER A 140 -10.44 10.51 14.17
CA SER A 140 -9.14 10.76 14.78
C SER A 140 -8.97 9.89 16.02
N LEU A 141 -7.79 9.29 16.17
CA LEU A 141 -7.45 8.48 17.34
C LEU A 141 -7.25 9.32 18.61
N ASN A 142 -7.16 10.65 18.48
CA ASN A 142 -6.91 11.57 19.59
C ASN A 142 -8.17 12.10 20.30
N SER A 143 -9.37 11.57 20.01
CA SER A 143 -10.62 12.04 20.65
C SER A 143 -10.86 11.45 22.05
N GLY A 144 -9.80 11.15 22.81
CA GLY A 144 -9.89 10.44 24.09
C GLY A 144 -8.74 10.79 25.02
N PHE A 145 -8.64 12.05 25.40
CA PHE A 145 -7.99 12.52 26.63
C PHE A 145 -8.83 13.64 27.21
#